data_AF-I2E0G6-F1
#
_entry.id   AF-I2E0G6-F1
#
_cell.length_a   1.000
_cell.length_b   1.000
_cell.length_c   1.000
_cell.angle_alpha   90.00
_cell.angle_beta   90.00
_cell.angle_gamma   90.00
#
_symmetry.space_group_name_H-M   'P 1'
#
loop_
_entity.id
_entity.type
_entity.pdbx_description
1 polymer ?
#
loop_
_entity_poly.entity_id
_entity_poly.type
_entity_poly.pdbx_seq_one_letter_code
_entity_poly.pdbx_strand_id
1 'polypeptide(L)' 'MNFTTGPQACVGKQVGYYVAGSQTNGDEHRVNVYDQVVWQKYQSPRAIDVYIDRQFYQRVHW' A
#
# COMPACT_ATOMS: atom_id res chain seq x y z
N MET A 1 16.28 5.42 -7.03
CA MET A 1 14.80 5.41 -6.84
C MET A 1 14.56 5.33 -5.34
N ASN A 2 14.06 6.39 -4.72
CA ASN A 2 13.71 6.35 -3.29
C ASN A 2 12.39 5.60 -3.17
N PHE A 3 12.45 4.34 -2.74
CA PHE A 3 11.27 3.63 -2.28
C PHE A 3 10.81 4.35 -1.02
N THR A 4 9.73 5.13 -1.12
CA THR A 4 9.10 5.74 0.05
C THR A 4 8.77 4.63 1.04
N THR A 5 9.52 4.59 2.14
CA THR A 5 9.40 3.64 3.25
C THR A 5 8.19 3.97 4.12
N GLY A 6 7.03 4.12 3.48
CA GLY A 6 5.75 4.40 4.12
C GLY A 6 4.72 3.33 3.78
N PRO A 7 3.63 3.25 4.54
CA PRO A 7 2.53 2.35 4.22
C PRO A 7 1.98 2.65 2.82
N GLN A 8 1.84 1.61 2.00
CA GLN A 8 1.32 1.70 0.64
C GLN A 8 -0.22 1.69 0.57
N ALA A 9 -0.88 1.53 1.72
CA ALA A 9 -2.32 1.53 1.87
C ALA A 9 -2.72 2.31 3.13
N CYS A 10 -4.01 2.64 3.26
CA CYS A 10 -4.57 3.16 4.50
C CYS A 10 -4.54 2.05 5.55
N VAL A 11 -3.60 2.15 6.49
CA VAL A 11 -3.40 1.18 7.57
C VAL A 11 -3.30 1.94 8.90
N GLY A 12 -3.50 1.22 10.00
CA GLY A 12 -3.33 1.79 11.34
C GLY A 12 -1.87 1.86 11.78
N LYS A 13 -1.64 1.58 13.06
CA LYS A 13 -0.31 1.65 13.66
C LYS A 13 0.51 0.42 13.28
N GLN A 14 1.76 0.63 12.90
CA GLN A 14 2.70 -0.47 12.71
C GLN A 14 2.92 -1.19 14.05
N VAL A 15 2.64 -2.50 14.08
CA VAL A 15 2.85 -3.35 15.25
C VAL A 15 4.18 -4.07 15.20
N GLY A 16 4.76 -4.24 14.00
CA GLY A 16 6.06 -4.85 13.85
C GLY A 16 6.45 -5.04 12.39
N TYR A 17 7.41 -5.93 12.18
CA TYR A 17 7.82 -6.40 10.86
C TYR A 17 8.37 -7.82 10.98
N TYR A 18 8.38 -8.56 9.88
CA TYR A 18 9.09 -9.83 9.79
C TYR A 18 9.85 -9.94 8.47
N VAL A 19 10.88 -10.77 8.44
CA VAL A 19 11.67 -11.04 7.23
C VAL A 19 10.99 -12.18 6.48
N ALA A 20 10.37 -11.87 5.34
CA ALA A 20 9.67 -12.86 4.53
C ALA A 20 10.61 -13.66 3.61
N GLY A 21 11.86 -13.23 3.48
CA GLY A 21 12.88 -13.93 2.71
C GLY A 21 14.08 -13.03 2.44
N SER A 22 15.05 -13.55 1.70
CA SER A 22 16.16 -12.77 1.15
C SER A 22 15.96 -12.65 -0.37
N GLN A 23 16.09 -11.44 -0.90
CA GLN A 23 16.15 -11.24 -2.35
C GLN A 23 17.43 -11.85 -2.90
N THR A 24 17.48 -12.11 -4.21
CA THR A 24 18.62 -12.74 -4.89
C THR A 24 19.95 -12.00 -4.68
N ASN A 25 19.90 -10.72 -4.29
CA ASN A 25 21.06 -9.88 -3.98
C ASN A 25 21.51 -9.92 -2.51
N GLY A 26 20.89 -10.77 -1.67
CA GLY A 26 21.17 -10.86 -0.23
C GLY A 26 20.37 -9.87 0.64
N ASP A 27 19.65 -8.93 0.03
CA ASP A 27 18.81 -7.98 0.77
C ASP A 27 17.62 -8.66 1.44
N GLU A 28 17.47 -8.47 2.75
CA GLU A 28 16.31 -8.97 3.50
C GLU A 28 15.02 -8.30 3.01
N HIS A 29 14.08 -9.11 2.55
CA HIS A 29 12.74 -8.64 2.23
C HIS A 29 11.91 -8.51 3.50
N ARG A 30 11.79 -7.28 4.00
CA ARG A 30 11.04 -6.95 5.21
C ARG A 30 9.60 -6.62 4.88
N VAL A 31 8.68 -7.26 5.59
CA VAL A 31 7.24 -7.02 5.50
C VAL A 31 6.79 -6.33 6.79
N ASN A 32 6.20 -5.15 6.67
CA ASN A 32 5.64 -4.42 7.80
C ASN A 32 4.26 -4.99 8.16
N VAL A 33 4.00 -5.16 9.46
CA VAL A 33 2.72 -5.62 9.99
C VAL A 33 2.04 -4.48 10.71
N TYR A 34 0.77 -4.25 10.40
CA TYR A 34 -0.07 -3.20 10.99
C TYR A 34 -1.24 -3.83 11.75
N ASP A 35 -1.74 -3.12 12.77
CA ASP A 35 -2.87 -3.56 13.61
C ASP A 35 -4.20 -3.68 12.84
N GLN A 36 -4.42 -2.81 11.85
CA GLN A 36 -5.63 -2.78 11.03
C GLN A 36 -5.35 -2.36 9.59
N VAL A 37 -6.15 -2.91 8.68
CA VAL A 37 -6.28 -2.44 7.30
C VAL A 37 -7.54 -1.59 7.22
N VAL A 38 -7.40 -0.34 6.79
CA VAL A 38 -8.52 0.58 6.58
C VAL A 38 -8.88 0.53 5.10
N TRP A 39 -9.90 -0.26 4.77
CA TRP A 39 -10.44 -0.28 3.42
C TRP A 39 -11.11 1.05 3.09
N GLN A 40 -10.85 1.56 1.89
CA GLN A 40 -11.63 2.67 1.37
C GLN A 40 -13.08 2.24 1.19
N LYS A 41 -14.00 3.19 1.32
CA LYS A 41 -15.43 2.94 1.11
C LYS A 41 -15.63 2.38 -0.29
N TYR A 42 -16.34 1.25 -0.37
CA TYR A 42 -16.73 0.66 -1.66
C TYR A 42 -17.47 1.70 -2.52
N GLN A 43 -17.00 1.92 -3.74
CA GLN A 43 -17.60 2.87 -4.67
C GLN A 43 -18.38 2.16 -5.78
N SER A 44 -17.75 1.22 -6.49
CA SER A 44 -18.39 0.40 -7.52
C SER A 44 -17.50 -0.81 -7.88
N PRO A 45 -18.00 -1.81 -8.63
CA PRO A 45 -17.20 -2.98 -9.02
C PRO A 45 -15.99 -2.65 -9.90
N ARG A 46 -15.97 -1.49 -10.56
CA ARG A 46 -14.95 -1.07 -11.53
C ARG A 46 -14.21 0.21 -11.10
N ALA A 47 -14.36 0.63 -9.85
CA ALA A 47 -13.72 1.84 -9.35
C ALA A 47 -12.20 1.63 -9.17
N ILE A 48 -11.41 2.53 -9.72
CA ILE A 48 -9.95 2.59 -9.50
C ILE A 48 -9.61 4.03 -9.06
N ASP A 49 -8.90 4.15 -7.95
CA ASP A 49 -8.34 5.42 -7.51
C ASP A 49 -7.00 5.65 -8.19
N VAL A 50 -6.86 6.78 -8.87
CA VAL A 50 -5.64 7.17 -9.58
C VAL A 50 -5.10 8.45 -8.98
N TYR A 51 -3.85 8.46 -8.55
CA TYR A 51 -3.18 9.64 -8.01
C TYR A 51 -2.28 10.28 -9.07
N ILE A 52 -2.63 11.48 -9.54
CA ILE A 52 -1.90 12.24 -10.56
C ILE A 52 -1.78 13.69 -10.06
N ASP A 53 -0.63 14.34 -10.27
CA ASP A 53 -0.44 15.77 -9.95
C ASP A 53 -0.84 16.19 -8.53
N ARG A 54 -0.55 15.32 -7.55
CA ARG A 54 -0.94 15.51 -6.13
C ARG A 54 -2.45 15.54 -5.87
N GLN A 55 -3.24 15.03 -6.80
CA GLN A 55 -4.69 14.96 -6.69
C GLN A 55 -5.19 13.52 -6.93
N PHE A 56 -6.14 13.09 -6.11
CA PHE A 56 -6.84 11.83 -6.32
C PHE A 56 -7.95 12.04 -7.37
N TYR A 57 -7.91 11.21 -8.40
CA TYR A 57 -8.93 11.11 -9.44
C TYR A 57 -9.64 9.78 -9.32
N GLN A 58 -10.96 9.82 -9.38
CA GLN A 58 -11.79 8.63 -9.45
C GLN A 58 -12.03 8.28 -10.93
N ARG A 59 -11.57 7.11 -11.37
CA ARG A 59 -11.96 6.58 -12.69
C ARG A 59 -13.04 5.53 -12.51
N VAL A 60 -14.28 5.91 -12.84
CA VAL A 60 -15.39 4.97 -12.99
C VAL A 60 -15.52 4.64 -14.47
N HIS A 61 -15.28 3.38 -14.84
CA HIS A 61 -15.63 2.88 -16.17
C HIS A 61 -17.05 2.32 -16.10
N TRP A 62 -17.97 2.88 -16.89
CA TRP A 62 -19.30 2.33 -17.10
C TRP A 62 -19.25 1.15 -18.06
#